data_AF-A0A5C8B9H4-F1
#
_entry.id   AF-A0A5C8B9H4-F1
#
_cell.length_a   1.000
_cell.length_b   1.000
_cell.length_c   1.000
_cell.angle_alpha   90.00
_cell.angle_beta   90.00
_cell.angle_gamma   90.00
#
_symmetry.space_group_name_H-M   'P 1'
#
loop_
_entity.id
_entity.type
_entity.pdbx_description
1 polymer ?
#
loop_
_entity_poly.entity_id
_entity_poly.type
_entity_poly.pdbx_seq_one_letter_code
_entity_poly.pdbx_strand_id
1 'polypeptide(L)'
;MWLKFGVAPSGELTSIDEVARGKTNLTCLYCGGGLTAKKGSVKEHHFAHTGETCKPVSQRIKTKAFPSLPLYDSFNIQLKGEELEQLKVLWKEYGAQGYAIPKDLVSFRWELKGLLESSGDRIYQFTHLGKIPVGALPLVLFNRVQEPLLLSELASLEGSVEIAEAAGLSCLEERRADLLIYRAQLRRILVNSLYFLEVTTDGHCFYKIGVTTRQIEERIAEVQRDVRGHYSDVVVNLLGLWEHRGNVELYFKHRYKAFNYRIGKLTEYFVFPDVKVVLNDLYEMEAKVLSEIEVDAL
;
A
#
# COMPACT_ATOMS: atom_id res chain seq x y z
N MET A 1 13.69 -0.14 2.66
CA MET A 1 12.96 -1.27 2.07
C MET A 1 13.81 -2.51 2.19
N TRP A 2 13.19 -3.65 2.47
CA TRP A 2 13.86 -4.91 2.76
C TRP A 2 13.32 -6.03 1.87
N LEU A 3 13.98 -7.18 1.84
CA LEU A 3 13.49 -8.37 1.13
C LEU A 3 12.23 -8.91 1.82
N LYS A 4 11.08 -8.83 1.15
CA LYS A 4 9.77 -9.26 1.68
C LYS A 4 9.33 -10.66 1.23
N PHE A 5 10.03 -11.28 0.27
CA PHE A 5 9.66 -12.58 -0.29
C PHE A 5 10.83 -13.57 -0.27
N GLY A 6 10.49 -14.85 -0.14
CA GLY A 6 11.40 -15.99 -0.30
C GLY A 6 10.75 -17.07 -1.17
N VAL A 7 11.57 -17.94 -1.76
CA VAL A 7 11.11 -19.06 -2.58
C VAL A 7 10.98 -20.31 -1.71
N ALA A 8 9.79 -20.90 -1.68
CA ALA A 8 9.54 -22.17 -1.02
C ALA A 8 10.15 -23.35 -1.79
N PRO A 9 10.33 -24.53 -1.17
CA PRO A 9 10.77 -25.73 -1.90
C PRO A 9 9.86 -26.14 -3.05
N SER A 10 8.58 -25.74 -3.03
CA SER A 10 7.62 -25.91 -4.13
C SER A 10 7.92 -25.01 -5.33
N GLY A 11 8.80 -24.02 -5.20
CA GLY A 11 9.04 -22.97 -6.19
C GLY A 11 8.15 -21.74 -6.04
N GLU A 12 7.14 -21.79 -5.17
CA GLU A 12 6.23 -20.68 -4.94
C GLU A 12 6.88 -19.55 -4.11
N LEU A 13 6.45 -18.32 -4.36
CA LEU A 13 6.86 -17.18 -3.56
C LEU A 13 6.02 -17.05 -2.31
N THR A 14 6.68 -17.00 -1.16
CA THR A 14 6.05 -16.82 0.15
C THR A 14 6.38 -15.43 0.69
N SER A 15 5.36 -14.71 1.12
CA SER A 15 5.50 -13.39 1.75
C SER A 15 6.04 -13.54 3.18
N ILE A 16 6.80 -12.54 3.64
CA ILE A 16 7.22 -12.47 5.03
C ILE A 16 6.01 -12.50 5.97
N ASP A 17 4.86 -11.97 5.58
CA ASP A 17 3.67 -11.91 6.42
C ASP A 17 3.08 -13.31 6.71
N GLU A 18 3.31 -14.29 5.83
CA GLU A 18 2.75 -15.65 5.91
C GLU A 18 3.58 -16.59 6.80
N VAL A 19 4.84 -16.25 7.10
CA VAL A 19 5.74 -17.13 7.86
C VAL A 19 5.87 -16.74 9.33
N ALA A 20 6.07 -17.73 10.18
CA ALA A 20 6.45 -17.48 11.58
C ALA A 20 7.85 -16.85 11.67
N ARG A 21 8.14 -16.19 12.79
CA ARG A 21 9.47 -15.66 13.09
C ARG A 21 10.48 -16.80 13.23
N GLY A 22 11.67 -16.66 12.66
CA GLY A 22 12.78 -17.59 12.86
C GLY A 22 13.37 -18.14 11.57
N LYS A 23 14.12 -19.25 11.69
CA LYS A 23 14.67 -19.95 10.53
C LYS A 23 13.54 -20.51 9.66
N THR A 24 13.72 -20.45 8.34
CA THR A 24 12.74 -20.95 7.37
C THR A 24 13.40 -21.95 6.42
N ASN A 25 12.59 -22.69 5.68
CA ASN A 25 13.01 -23.51 4.53
C ASN A 25 13.04 -22.70 3.22
N LEU A 26 12.84 -21.38 3.28
CA LEU A 26 12.79 -20.51 2.11
C LEU A 26 14.20 -20.12 1.66
N THR A 27 14.34 -19.89 0.35
CA THR A 27 15.58 -19.43 -0.27
C THR A 27 15.43 -18.05 -0.90
N CYS A 28 16.56 -17.34 -1.02
CA CYS A 28 16.63 -16.03 -1.64
C CYS A 28 16.47 -16.14 -3.16
N LEU A 29 15.55 -15.37 -3.74
CA LEU A 29 15.32 -15.35 -5.19
C LEU A 29 16.57 -14.98 -6.00
N TYR A 30 17.47 -14.19 -5.40
CA TYR A 30 18.64 -13.65 -6.10
C TYR A 30 19.85 -14.58 -6.06
N CYS A 31 19.95 -15.49 -5.10
CA CYS A 31 21.16 -16.31 -4.92
C CYS A 31 20.94 -17.73 -4.42
N GLY A 32 19.69 -18.13 -4.15
CA GLY A 32 19.35 -19.43 -3.56
C GLY A 32 19.74 -19.60 -2.09
N GLY A 33 20.36 -18.59 -1.45
CA GLY A 33 20.79 -18.67 -0.05
C GLY A 33 19.61 -18.76 0.92
N GLY A 34 19.74 -19.56 1.98
CA GLY A 34 18.67 -19.77 2.96
C GLY A 34 18.29 -18.50 3.73
N LEU A 35 17.00 -18.36 4.04
CA LEU A 35 16.42 -17.18 4.67
C LEU A 35 15.93 -17.42 6.11
N THR A 36 16.02 -16.35 6.92
CA THR A 36 15.48 -16.25 8.27
C THR A 36 14.47 -15.10 8.31
N ALA A 37 13.25 -15.40 8.75
CA ALA A 37 12.18 -14.42 8.95
C ALA A 37 12.45 -13.56 10.19
N LYS A 38 12.72 -12.27 9.97
CA LYS A 38 12.90 -11.27 11.03
C LYS A 38 11.60 -10.51 11.22
N LYS A 39 10.86 -10.87 12.26
CA LYS A 39 9.64 -10.18 12.70
C LYS A 39 9.85 -9.55 14.08
N GLY A 40 9.40 -8.32 14.24
CA GLY A 40 9.50 -7.56 15.48
C GLY A 40 8.50 -6.41 15.52
N SER A 41 8.49 -5.67 16.63
CA SER A 41 7.58 -4.55 16.85
C SER A 41 8.11 -3.20 16.33
N VAL A 42 9.40 -3.10 16.05
CA VAL A 42 10.07 -1.82 15.71
C VAL A 42 10.45 -1.73 14.24
N LYS A 43 11.05 -2.79 13.69
CA LYS A 43 11.50 -2.83 12.30
C LYS A 43 10.45 -3.53 11.43
N GLU A 44 10.31 -3.06 10.19
CA GLU A 44 9.55 -3.75 9.15
C GLU A 44 9.94 -5.22 9.09
N HIS A 45 8.94 -6.08 8.95
CA HIS A 45 9.16 -7.52 8.82
C HIS A 45 9.87 -7.78 7.49
N HIS A 46 10.92 -8.58 7.53
CA HIS A 46 11.70 -8.93 6.35
C HIS A 46 12.40 -10.26 6.48
N PHE A 47 12.87 -10.78 5.35
CA PHE A 47 13.81 -11.88 5.31
C PHE A 47 15.25 -11.36 5.38
N ALA A 48 16.05 -11.99 6.24
CA ALA A 48 17.50 -11.85 6.25
C ALA A 48 18.12 -13.17 5.78
N HIS A 49 19.30 -13.11 5.16
CA HIS A 49 20.06 -14.32 4.89
C HIS A 49 20.46 -14.99 6.21
N THR A 50 20.43 -16.32 6.24
CA THR A 50 20.92 -17.10 7.38
C THR A 50 22.44 -17.03 7.48
N GLY A 51 23.13 -16.91 6.34
CA GLY A 51 24.56 -16.64 6.24
C GLY A 51 24.84 -15.21 5.78
N GLU A 52 25.86 -15.04 4.96
CA GLU A 52 26.21 -13.73 4.38
C GLU A 52 25.08 -13.20 3.47
N THR A 53 24.82 -11.89 3.55
CA THR A 53 23.83 -11.25 2.67
C THR A 53 24.42 -11.10 1.27
N CYS A 54 23.73 -11.65 0.27
CA CYS A 54 24.20 -11.58 -1.11
C CYS A 54 24.28 -10.12 -1.63
N LYS A 55 25.16 -9.92 -2.61
CA LYS A 55 25.39 -8.60 -3.24
C LYS A 55 24.10 -7.95 -3.79
N PRO A 56 23.20 -8.66 -4.52
CA PRO A 56 21.97 -8.08 -5.03
C PRO A 56 21.07 -7.48 -3.94
N VAL A 57 20.89 -8.20 -2.83
CA VAL A 57 20.09 -7.74 -1.68
C VAL A 57 20.79 -6.60 -0.94
N SER A 58 22.10 -6.70 -0.72
CA SER A 58 22.90 -5.64 -0.08
C SER A 58 22.82 -4.32 -0.86
N GLN A 59 22.91 -4.38 -2.19
CA GLN A 59 22.78 -3.20 -3.05
C GLN A 59 21.38 -2.58 -2.96
N ARG A 60 20.31 -3.38 -3.09
CA ARG A 60 18.93 -2.89 -3.01
C ARG A 60 18.57 -2.30 -1.65
N ILE A 61 19.13 -2.82 -0.55
CA ILE A 61 18.99 -2.20 0.77
C ILE A 61 19.62 -0.80 0.78
N LYS A 62 20.84 -0.66 0.23
CA LYS A 62 21.57 0.62 0.19
C LYS A 62 20.89 1.66 -0.69
N THR A 63 20.41 1.26 -1.86
CA THR A 63 19.77 2.15 -2.85
C THR A 63 18.27 2.32 -2.63
N LYS A 64 17.67 1.52 -1.73
CA LYS A 64 16.22 1.41 -1.51
C LYS A 64 15.46 1.04 -2.79
N ALA A 65 16.08 0.26 -3.68
CA ALA A 65 15.56 -0.11 -4.99
C ALA A 65 15.04 -1.56 -5.03
N PHE A 66 14.34 -2.00 -3.99
CA PHE A 66 13.54 -3.22 -4.13
C PHE A 66 12.28 -2.90 -4.96
N PRO A 67 11.79 -3.84 -5.77
CA PRO A 67 10.51 -3.66 -6.46
C PRO A 67 9.40 -3.42 -5.44
N SER A 68 8.61 -2.38 -5.68
CA SER A 68 7.52 -1.97 -4.79
C SER A 68 6.37 -1.42 -5.61
N LEU A 69 5.14 -1.73 -5.18
CA LEU A 69 3.94 -1.15 -5.77
C LEU A 69 3.92 0.37 -5.59
N PRO A 70 3.82 1.15 -6.70
CA PRO A 70 3.63 2.59 -6.64
C PRO A 70 2.47 2.99 -5.72
N LEU A 71 2.71 3.97 -4.85
CA LEU A 71 1.71 4.55 -3.94
C LEU A 71 0.99 3.54 -3.05
N TYR A 72 1.61 2.41 -2.69
CA TYR A 72 0.97 1.40 -1.83
C TYR A 72 1.27 1.60 -0.34
N ASP A 73 2.54 1.54 0.07
CA ASP A 73 2.96 1.70 1.46
C ASP A 73 3.69 3.03 1.73
N SER A 74 3.77 3.90 0.72
CA SER A 74 4.38 5.23 0.82
C SER A 74 3.60 6.27 0.01
N PHE A 75 2.99 7.23 0.72
CA PHE A 75 2.17 8.31 0.14
C PHE A 75 2.90 9.65 0.07
N ASN A 76 4.17 9.72 0.46
CA ASN A 76 4.93 10.98 0.46
C ASN A 76 5.48 11.37 -0.92
N ILE A 77 5.33 10.51 -1.94
CA ILE A 77 5.78 10.74 -3.33
C ILE A 77 7.26 11.17 -3.37
N GLN A 78 8.08 10.50 -2.56
CA GLN A 78 9.52 10.73 -2.44
C GLN A 78 9.88 12.18 -2.04
N LEU A 79 8.97 12.89 -1.36
CA LEU A 79 9.27 14.17 -0.72
C LEU A 79 10.10 13.95 0.54
N LYS A 80 11.08 14.82 0.77
CA LYS A 80 11.78 14.89 2.06
C LYS A 80 10.82 15.43 3.13
N GLY A 81 11.15 15.19 4.40
CA GLY A 81 10.29 15.60 5.54
C GLY A 81 9.90 17.08 5.50
N GLU A 82 10.86 17.97 5.27
CA GLU A 82 10.62 19.41 5.17
C GLU A 82 9.71 19.80 3.99
N GLU A 83 9.95 19.22 2.80
CA GLU A 83 9.11 19.46 1.62
C GLU A 83 7.66 18.99 1.84
N LEU A 84 7.49 17.85 2.52
CA LEU A 84 6.18 17.30 2.85
C LEU A 84 5.43 18.20 3.86
N GLU A 85 6.13 18.71 4.88
CA GLU A 85 5.50 19.62 5.84
C GLU A 85 5.09 20.95 5.19
N GLN A 86 5.92 21.50 4.30
CA GLN A 86 5.54 22.69 3.52
C GLN A 86 4.30 22.44 2.65
N LEU A 87 4.22 21.28 1.99
CA LEU A 87 3.06 20.90 1.19
C LEU A 87 1.78 20.77 2.04
N LYS A 88 1.89 20.21 3.25
CA LYS A 88 0.76 20.12 4.21
C LYS A 88 0.27 21.49 4.66
N VAL A 89 1.19 22.43 4.93
CA VAL A 89 0.84 23.81 5.27
C VAL A 89 0.08 24.46 4.11
N LEU A 90 0.58 24.33 2.87
CA LEU A 90 -0.13 24.86 1.70
C LEU A 90 -1.51 24.24 1.50
N TRP A 91 -1.64 22.94 1.72
CA TRP A 91 -2.96 22.29 1.67
C TRP A 91 -3.90 22.88 2.72
N LYS A 92 -3.46 23.04 3.97
CA LYS A 92 -4.29 23.55 5.05
C LYS A 92 -4.75 25.00 4.82
N GLU A 93 -3.84 25.87 4.41
CA GLU A 93 -4.11 27.31 4.28
C GLU A 93 -4.85 27.65 2.98
N TYR A 94 -4.66 26.87 1.90
CA TYR A 94 -5.25 27.15 0.59
C TYR A 94 -6.10 26.00 0.06
N GLY A 95 -5.50 24.82 -0.15
CA GLY A 95 -6.16 23.71 -0.86
C GLY A 95 -7.46 23.22 -0.21
N ALA A 96 -7.47 23.05 1.11
CA ALA A 96 -8.62 22.62 1.88
C ALA A 96 -9.76 23.66 1.90
N GLN A 97 -9.45 24.94 1.68
CA GLN A 97 -10.41 26.03 1.60
C GLN A 97 -10.89 26.28 0.17
N GLY A 98 -10.35 25.57 -0.82
CA GLY A 98 -10.61 25.81 -2.24
C GLY A 98 -9.97 27.10 -2.77
N TYR A 99 -8.97 27.65 -2.08
CA TYR A 99 -8.25 28.85 -2.51
C TYR A 99 -7.11 28.49 -3.46
N ALA A 100 -6.85 29.39 -4.41
CA ALA A 100 -5.70 29.30 -5.28
C ALA A 100 -4.41 29.65 -4.53
N ILE A 101 -3.31 28.96 -4.86
CA ILE A 101 -2.01 29.13 -4.21
C ILE A 101 -1.20 30.19 -4.96
N PRO A 102 -0.71 31.25 -4.29
CA PRO A 102 0.20 32.22 -4.89
C PRO A 102 1.51 31.60 -5.39
N LYS A 103 1.95 31.97 -6.60
CA LYS A 103 3.17 31.44 -7.23
C LYS A 103 4.45 31.59 -6.39
N ASP A 104 4.57 32.65 -5.61
CA ASP A 104 5.71 32.92 -4.73
C ASP A 104 5.85 31.91 -3.58
N LEU A 105 4.77 31.18 -3.26
CA LEU A 105 4.77 30.11 -2.27
C LEU A 105 5.03 28.73 -2.88
N VAL A 106 5.07 28.62 -4.20
CA VAL A 106 5.20 27.35 -4.91
C VAL A 106 6.65 27.07 -5.28
N SER A 107 7.17 25.93 -4.80
CA SER A 107 8.42 25.38 -5.30
C SER A 107 8.24 24.87 -6.73
N PHE A 108 9.07 25.33 -7.65
CA PHE A 108 9.14 24.80 -9.02
C PHE A 108 9.32 23.27 -9.07
N ARG A 109 9.94 22.68 -8.03
CA ARG A 109 10.11 21.22 -7.92
C ARG A 109 8.78 20.48 -7.72
N TRP A 110 7.76 21.11 -7.13
CA TRP A 110 6.44 20.51 -6.97
C TRP A 110 5.66 20.50 -8.28
N GLU A 111 5.80 21.56 -9.09
CA GLU A 111 5.26 21.62 -10.45
C GLU A 111 5.92 20.56 -11.35
N LEU A 112 7.25 20.47 -11.36
CA LEU A 112 7.98 19.42 -12.11
C LEU A 112 7.60 18.00 -11.70
N LYS A 113 7.24 17.79 -10.42
CA LYS A 113 6.76 16.51 -9.89
C LYS A 113 5.27 16.29 -10.13
N GLY A 114 4.57 17.22 -10.79
CA GLY A 114 3.14 17.15 -11.05
C GLY A 114 2.27 17.17 -9.79
N LEU A 115 2.75 17.74 -8.68
CA LEU A 115 1.98 17.86 -7.44
C LEU A 115 1.07 19.09 -7.45
N LEU A 116 1.53 20.15 -8.10
CA LEU A 116 0.77 21.38 -8.30
C LEU A 116 0.76 21.71 -9.79
N GLU A 117 -0.32 22.30 -10.26
CA GLU A 117 -0.46 22.77 -11.64
C GLU A 117 -0.92 24.23 -11.66
N SER A 118 -0.49 24.97 -12.68
CA SER A 118 -0.92 26.36 -12.86
C SER A 118 -2.37 26.41 -13.32
N SER A 119 -3.17 27.26 -12.68
CA SER A 119 -4.58 27.49 -13.00
C SER A 119 -4.81 28.90 -13.60
N GLY A 120 -3.78 29.47 -14.23
CA GLY A 120 -3.77 30.83 -14.77
C GLY A 120 -2.55 31.65 -14.34
N ASP A 121 -2.60 32.95 -14.59
CA ASP A 121 -1.46 33.84 -14.29
C ASP A 121 -1.18 33.89 -12.79
N ARG A 122 -0.02 33.32 -12.41
CA ARG A 122 0.58 33.38 -11.07
C ARG A 122 -0.18 32.63 -9.96
N ILE A 123 -1.08 31.72 -10.32
CA ILE A 123 -1.82 30.90 -9.36
C ILE A 123 -1.70 29.40 -9.64
N TYR A 124 -1.71 28.61 -8.58
CA TYR A 124 -1.57 27.15 -8.62
C TYR A 124 -2.67 26.44 -7.84
N GLN A 125 -2.93 25.19 -8.20
CA GLN A 125 -3.82 24.28 -7.49
C GLN A 125 -3.20 22.89 -7.33
N PHE A 126 -3.71 22.12 -6.38
CA PHE A 126 -3.29 20.73 -6.18
C PHE A 126 -3.84 19.82 -7.27
N THR A 127 -2.94 19.09 -7.93
CA THR A 127 -3.32 17.99 -8.82
C THR A 127 -3.86 16.81 -8.01
N HIS A 128 -4.37 15.77 -8.68
CA HIS A 128 -4.72 14.53 -7.98
C HIS A 128 -3.53 13.93 -7.25
N LEU A 129 -2.36 13.88 -7.91
CA LEU A 129 -1.13 13.37 -7.32
C LEU A 129 -0.71 14.20 -6.09
N GLY A 130 -0.83 15.53 -6.14
CA GLY A 130 -0.52 16.41 -5.01
C GLY A 130 -1.44 16.27 -3.81
N LYS A 131 -2.67 15.78 -4.00
CA LYS A 131 -3.62 15.55 -2.90
C LYS A 131 -3.33 14.27 -2.10
N ILE A 132 -2.53 13.34 -2.64
CA ILE A 132 -2.24 12.05 -1.99
C ILE A 132 -1.42 12.21 -0.70
N PRO A 133 -0.30 12.96 -0.65
CA PRO A 133 0.53 13.08 0.56
C PRO A 133 -0.16 13.72 1.76
N VAL A 134 -1.23 14.48 1.50
CA VAL A 134 -2.05 15.17 2.49
C VAL A 134 -3.37 14.43 2.77
N GLY A 135 -3.53 13.22 2.22
CA GLY A 135 -4.71 12.38 2.42
C GLY A 135 -6.01 12.97 1.86
N ALA A 136 -5.92 13.91 0.91
CA ALA A 136 -7.08 14.68 0.45
C ALA A 136 -7.75 14.10 -0.80
N LEU A 137 -7.10 13.20 -1.55
CA LEU A 137 -7.68 12.61 -2.76
C LEU A 137 -8.78 11.56 -2.40
N PRO A 138 -10.02 11.68 -2.90
CA PRO A 138 -11.05 10.64 -2.78
C PRO A 138 -10.57 9.28 -3.29
N LEU A 139 -11.12 8.19 -2.76
CA LEU A 139 -10.67 6.83 -3.05
C LEU A 139 -10.87 6.46 -4.53
N VAL A 140 -11.98 6.89 -5.13
CA VAL A 140 -12.23 6.70 -6.57
C VAL A 140 -11.14 7.34 -7.44
N LEU A 141 -10.71 8.56 -7.10
CA LEU A 141 -9.65 9.24 -7.84
C LEU A 141 -8.27 8.67 -7.52
N PHE A 142 -8.06 8.17 -6.31
CA PHE A 142 -6.82 7.47 -5.95
C PHE A 142 -6.62 6.22 -6.82
N ASN A 143 -7.66 5.41 -7.02
CA ASN A 143 -7.59 4.24 -7.91
C ASN A 143 -7.20 4.66 -9.35
N ARG A 144 -7.81 5.73 -9.87
CA ARG A 144 -7.50 6.27 -11.21
C ARG A 144 -6.05 6.76 -11.34
N VAL A 145 -5.42 7.19 -10.25
CA VAL A 145 -4.00 7.57 -10.24
C VAL A 145 -3.10 6.34 -10.07
N GLN A 146 -3.43 5.44 -9.15
CA GLN A 146 -2.55 4.34 -8.78
C GLN A 146 -2.52 3.24 -9.85
N GLU A 147 -3.67 2.81 -10.36
CA GLU A 147 -3.75 1.64 -11.25
C GLU A 147 -2.86 1.77 -12.49
N PRO A 148 -2.84 2.89 -13.24
CA PRO A 148 -1.94 3.05 -14.37
C PRO A 148 -0.45 2.98 -13.97
N LEU A 149 -0.10 3.48 -12.78
CA LEU A 149 1.27 3.39 -12.26
C LEU A 149 1.66 1.95 -11.96
N LEU A 150 0.74 1.14 -11.41
CA LEU A 150 0.98 -0.28 -11.15
C LEU A 150 1.29 -1.04 -12.44
N LEU A 151 0.50 -0.80 -13.50
CA LEU A 151 0.67 -1.46 -14.79
C LEU A 151 1.90 -0.95 -15.54
N SER A 152 2.18 0.36 -15.47
CA SER A 152 3.38 0.94 -16.08
C SER A 152 4.67 0.37 -15.47
N GLU A 153 4.70 0.15 -14.15
CA GLU A 153 5.86 -0.44 -13.49
C GLU A 153 6.00 -1.93 -13.83
N LEU A 154 4.89 -2.67 -13.94
CA LEU A 154 4.90 -4.05 -14.42
C LEU A 154 5.54 -4.15 -15.82
N ALA A 155 5.03 -3.36 -16.76
CA ALA A 155 5.53 -3.34 -18.15
C ALA A 155 7.01 -2.93 -18.22
N SER A 156 7.44 -1.99 -17.37
CA SER A 156 8.85 -1.59 -17.26
C SER A 156 9.76 -2.75 -16.82
N LEU A 157 9.32 -3.53 -15.84
CA LEU A 157 10.07 -4.69 -15.35
C LEU A 157 10.10 -5.84 -16.38
N GLU A 158 8.98 -6.09 -17.06
CA GLU A 158 8.88 -7.07 -18.16
C GLU A 158 9.84 -6.71 -19.30
N GLY A 159 9.77 -5.48 -19.80
CA GLY A 159 10.69 -5.00 -20.83
C GLY A 159 12.15 -5.05 -20.37
N SER A 160 12.44 -4.79 -19.10
CA SER A 160 13.80 -4.93 -18.55
C SER A 160 14.31 -6.38 -18.56
N VAL A 161 13.44 -7.38 -18.42
CA VAL A 161 13.80 -8.80 -18.54
C VAL A 161 14.03 -9.17 -20.00
N GLU A 162 13.12 -8.78 -20.88
CA GLU A 162 13.22 -9.06 -22.32
C GLU A 162 14.52 -8.50 -22.92
N ILE A 163 14.86 -7.25 -22.61
CA ILE A 163 16.11 -6.62 -23.05
C ILE A 163 17.33 -7.38 -22.53
N ALA A 164 17.31 -7.77 -21.24
CA ALA A 164 18.43 -8.49 -20.64
C ALA A 164 18.62 -9.89 -21.25
N GLU A 165 17.52 -10.57 -21.58
CA GLU A 165 17.53 -11.88 -22.22
C GLU A 165 18.02 -11.79 -23.66
N ALA A 166 17.46 -10.89 -24.46
CA ALA A 166 17.84 -10.69 -25.86
C ALA A 166 19.31 -10.27 -26.02
N ALA A 167 19.84 -9.47 -25.09
CA ALA A 167 21.23 -9.03 -25.09
C ALA A 167 22.20 -9.94 -24.31
N GLY A 168 21.71 -11.05 -23.72
CA GLY A 168 22.54 -11.99 -22.95
C GLY A 168 23.23 -11.35 -21.74
N LEU A 169 22.58 -10.39 -21.08
CA LEU A 169 23.16 -9.64 -19.97
C LEU A 169 23.28 -10.51 -18.71
N SER A 170 24.40 -10.38 -18.01
CA SER A 170 24.66 -11.10 -16.75
C SER A 170 23.68 -10.75 -15.61
N CYS A 171 22.88 -9.69 -15.76
CA CYS A 171 21.87 -9.29 -14.78
C CYS A 171 20.50 -9.92 -15.00
N LEU A 172 20.32 -10.81 -15.98
CA LEU A 172 19.02 -11.40 -16.33
C LEU A 172 18.30 -11.99 -15.11
N GLU A 173 18.99 -12.82 -14.34
CA GLU A 173 18.39 -13.49 -13.17
C GLU A 173 18.00 -12.51 -12.06
N GLU A 174 18.75 -11.40 -11.90
CA GLU A 174 18.35 -10.33 -10.97
C GLU A 174 17.09 -9.61 -11.45
N ARG A 175 16.96 -9.36 -12.76
CA ARG A 175 15.75 -8.73 -13.34
C ARG A 175 14.54 -9.64 -13.26
N ARG A 176 14.71 -10.95 -13.49
CA ARG A 176 13.66 -11.95 -13.30
C ARG A 176 13.20 -12.01 -11.84
N ALA A 177 14.13 -12.01 -10.89
CA ALA A 177 13.79 -11.94 -9.47
C ALA A 177 13.01 -10.66 -9.11
N ASP A 178 13.40 -9.51 -9.67
CA ASP A 178 12.69 -8.24 -9.46
C ASP A 178 11.24 -8.32 -10.00
N LEU A 179 11.06 -8.80 -11.23
CA LEU A 179 9.75 -8.99 -11.84
C LEU A 179 8.86 -9.94 -11.04
N LEU A 180 9.42 -11.08 -10.59
CA LEU A 180 8.70 -12.06 -9.78
C LEU A 180 8.24 -11.49 -8.44
N ILE A 181 9.09 -10.71 -7.76
CA ILE A 181 8.72 -10.00 -6.52
C ILE A 181 7.58 -9.02 -6.79
N TYR A 182 7.67 -8.26 -7.89
CA TYR A 182 6.66 -7.27 -8.22
C TYR A 182 5.30 -7.93 -8.53
N ARG A 183 5.30 -8.97 -9.39
CA ARG A 183 4.10 -9.76 -9.70
C ARG A 183 3.47 -10.36 -8.44
N ALA A 184 4.27 -10.89 -7.52
CA ALA A 184 3.75 -11.42 -6.24
C ALA A 184 3.09 -10.33 -5.38
N GLN A 185 3.63 -9.11 -5.35
CA GLN A 185 2.99 -7.99 -4.65
C GLN A 185 1.69 -7.56 -5.33
N LEU A 186 1.70 -7.44 -6.66
CA LEU A 186 0.52 -7.06 -7.43
C LEU A 186 -0.59 -8.10 -7.26
N ARG A 187 -0.28 -9.39 -7.43
CA ARG A 187 -1.19 -10.50 -7.16
C ARG A 187 -1.80 -10.37 -5.78
N ARG A 188 -0.98 -10.13 -4.75
CA ARG A 188 -1.46 -10.01 -3.37
C ARG A 188 -2.53 -8.94 -3.22
N ILE A 189 -2.37 -7.75 -3.80
CA ILE A 189 -3.40 -6.70 -3.68
C ILE A 189 -4.65 -7.02 -4.50
N LEU A 190 -4.51 -7.75 -5.61
CA LEU A 190 -5.62 -8.13 -6.50
C LEU A 190 -6.41 -9.32 -5.95
N VAL A 191 -5.81 -10.33 -5.33
CA VAL A 191 -6.58 -11.46 -4.74
C VAL A 191 -7.33 -11.08 -3.46
N ASN A 192 -7.01 -9.94 -2.86
CA ASN A 192 -7.62 -9.50 -1.62
C ASN A 192 -8.87 -8.66 -1.89
N SER A 193 -9.93 -8.95 -1.15
CA SER A 193 -11.10 -8.10 -1.03
C SER A 193 -10.92 -7.11 0.12
N LEU A 194 -11.21 -5.83 -0.14
CA LEU A 194 -11.32 -4.80 0.90
C LEU A 194 -12.67 -4.96 1.58
N TYR A 195 -12.70 -4.89 2.91
CA TYR A 195 -13.95 -4.90 3.67
C TYR A 195 -14.01 -3.72 4.63
N PHE A 196 -15.23 -3.24 4.88
CA PHE A 196 -15.53 -2.23 5.88
C PHE A 196 -16.63 -2.74 6.81
N LEU A 197 -16.31 -2.79 8.11
CA LEU A 197 -17.21 -3.30 9.14
C LEU A 197 -17.62 -2.19 10.09
N GLU A 198 -18.86 -2.27 10.56
CA GLU A 198 -19.31 -1.62 11.77
C GLU A 198 -19.15 -2.60 12.94
N VAL A 199 -18.66 -2.11 14.06
CA VAL A 199 -18.57 -2.85 15.31
C VAL A 199 -19.28 -2.05 16.39
N THR A 200 -20.37 -2.62 16.89
CA THR A 200 -21.16 -2.04 17.99
C THR A 200 -20.90 -2.86 19.24
N THR A 201 -20.58 -2.18 20.33
CA THR A 201 -20.34 -2.76 21.66
C THR A 201 -21.05 -1.95 22.73
N ASP A 202 -20.89 -2.30 24.01
CA ASP A 202 -21.31 -1.63 25.26
C ASP A 202 -21.47 -0.08 25.19
N GLY A 203 -22.47 0.44 24.45
CA GLY A 203 -22.68 1.86 24.17
C GLY A 203 -21.69 2.52 23.19
N HIS A 204 -20.83 1.76 22.51
CA HIS A 204 -19.83 2.28 21.57
C HIS A 204 -20.06 1.77 20.15
N CYS A 205 -19.72 2.58 19.15
CA CYS A 205 -19.68 2.19 17.76
C CYS A 205 -18.35 2.64 17.15
N PHE A 206 -17.66 1.71 16.50
CA PHE A 206 -16.41 1.96 15.78
C PHE A 206 -16.37 1.14 14.50
N TYR A 207 -15.53 1.57 13.57
CA TYR A 207 -15.46 1.01 12.23
C TYR A 207 -14.10 0.38 11.97
N LYS A 208 -14.08 -0.73 11.23
CA LYS A 208 -12.84 -1.42 10.84
C LYS A 208 -12.73 -1.48 9.32
N ILE A 209 -11.58 -1.07 8.81
CA ILE A 209 -11.15 -1.35 7.43
C ILE A 209 -10.13 -2.48 7.45
N GLY A 210 -10.17 -3.37 6.47
CA GLY A 210 -9.16 -4.40 6.30
C GLY A 210 -9.26 -5.11 4.96
N VAL A 211 -8.35 -6.06 4.74
CA VAL A 211 -8.32 -6.92 3.55
C VAL A 211 -8.37 -8.40 3.91
N THR A 212 -8.95 -9.21 3.02
CA THR A 212 -9.05 -10.65 3.21
C THR A 212 -9.05 -11.40 1.88
N THR A 213 -8.43 -12.57 1.86
CA THR A 213 -8.62 -13.61 0.84
C THR A 213 -9.59 -14.70 1.30
N ARG A 214 -9.96 -14.70 2.59
CA ARG A 214 -10.90 -15.65 3.19
C ARG A 214 -12.34 -15.16 3.05
N GLN A 215 -13.28 -16.07 3.26
CA GLN A 215 -14.71 -15.74 3.34
C GLN A 215 -14.96 -14.68 4.42
N ILE A 216 -15.89 -13.76 4.14
CA ILE A 216 -16.10 -12.59 4.99
C ILE A 216 -16.65 -12.97 6.37
N GLU A 217 -17.39 -14.06 6.46
CA GLU A 217 -17.94 -14.62 7.70
C GLU A 217 -16.82 -15.08 8.66
N GLU A 218 -15.77 -15.71 8.14
CA GLU A 218 -14.60 -16.09 8.93
C GLU A 218 -13.89 -14.86 9.50
N ARG A 219 -13.76 -13.82 8.67
CA ARG A 219 -13.12 -12.57 9.09
C ARG A 219 -13.95 -11.81 10.13
N ILE A 220 -15.28 -11.78 9.97
CA ILE A 220 -16.20 -11.21 10.96
C ILE A 220 -16.07 -11.94 12.30
N ALA A 221 -16.01 -13.28 12.29
CA ALA A 221 -15.84 -14.08 13.50
C ALA A 221 -14.47 -13.83 14.19
N GLU A 222 -13.40 -13.65 13.42
CA GLU A 222 -12.10 -13.22 13.95
C GLU A 222 -12.18 -11.86 14.63
N VAL A 223 -12.73 -10.85 13.95
CA VAL A 223 -12.89 -9.50 14.49
C VAL A 223 -13.72 -9.51 15.77
N GLN A 224 -14.81 -10.27 15.79
CA GLN A 224 -15.64 -10.39 16.99
C GLN A 224 -14.86 -11.02 18.16
N ARG A 225 -14.03 -12.05 17.92
CA ARG A 225 -13.17 -12.64 18.96
C ARG A 225 -12.13 -11.65 19.48
N ASP A 226 -11.47 -10.91 18.60
CA ASP A 226 -10.44 -9.93 18.97
C ASP A 226 -11.02 -8.81 19.84
N VAL A 227 -12.19 -8.30 19.48
CA VAL A 227 -12.87 -7.20 20.21
C VAL A 227 -13.47 -7.68 21.53
N ARG A 228 -13.93 -8.93 21.63
CA ARG A 228 -14.42 -9.52 22.89
C ARG A 228 -13.37 -9.58 24.01
N GLY A 229 -12.08 -9.46 23.67
CA GLY A 229 -11.03 -9.27 24.68
C GLY A 229 -11.11 -7.94 25.43
N HIS A 230 -11.93 -6.99 24.95
CA HIS A 230 -12.03 -5.63 25.45
C HIS A 230 -13.47 -5.20 25.82
N TYR A 231 -14.48 -5.84 25.23
CA TYR A 231 -15.89 -5.51 25.38
C TYR A 231 -16.75 -6.77 25.51
N SER A 232 -17.94 -6.65 26.10
CA SER A 232 -18.81 -7.82 26.35
C SER A 232 -19.77 -8.08 25.18
N ASP A 233 -20.58 -7.09 24.80
CA ASP A 233 -21.67 -7.27 23.84
C ASP A 233 -21.26 -6.84 22.44
N VAL A 234 -20.41 -7.65 21.79
CA VAL A 234 -19.85 -7.32 20.47
C VAL A 234 -20.74 -7.81 19.32
N VAL A 235 -21.27 -6.86 18.54
CA VAL A 235 -21.95 -7.08 17.26
C VAL A 235 -21.10 -6.51 16.13
N VAL A 236 -20.93 -7.29 15.06
CA VAL A 236 -20.12 -6.89 13.89
C VAL A 236 -21.00 -7.00 12.65
N ASN A 237 -21.19 -5.89 11.95
CA ASN A 237 -21.97 -5.82 10.71
C ASN A 237 -21.04 -5.51 9.52
N LEU A 238 -21.24 -6.21 8.40
CA LEU A 238 -20.60 -5.86 7.15
C LEU A 238 -21.31 -4.65 6.54
N LEU A 239 -20.57 -3.57 6.31
CA LEU A 239 -21.08 -2.41 5.59
C LEU A 239 -20.74 -2.48 4.10
N GLY A 240 -19.57 -3.01 3.75
CA GLY A 240 -19.21 -3.20 2.35
C GLY A 240 -18.05 -4.15 2.14
N LEU A 241 -18.03 -4.76 0.97
CA LEU A 241 -17.00 -5.67 0.48
C LEU A 241 -16.70 -5.31 -0.98
N TRP A 242 -15.44 -5.03 -1.28
CA TRP A 242 -14.98 -4.67 -2.62
C TRP A 242 -13.89 -5.63 -3.06
N GLU A 243 -14.23 -6.52 -3.99
CA GLU A 243 -13.30 -7.49 -4.56
C GLU A 243 -12.17 -6.79 -5.31
N HIS A 244 -10.97 -7.38 -5.24
CA HIS A 244 -9.77 -6.90 -5.91
C HIS A 244 -9.33 -5.47 -5.54
N ARG A 245 -9.79 -4.94 -4.41
CA ARG A 245 -9.46 -3.59 -3.90
C ARG A 245 -8.46 -3.60 -2.74
N GLY A 246 -7.63 -4.63 -2.62
CA GLY A 246 -6.61 -4.72 -1.57
C GLY A 246 -5.59 -3.58 -1.59
N ASN A 247 -5.45 -2.87 -2.72
CA ASN A 247 -4.57 -1.71 -2.89
C ASN A 247 -5.00 -0.50 -2.04
N VAL A 248 -6.29 -0.40 -1.67
CA VAL A 248 -6.88 0.81 -1.07
C VAL A 248 -6.65 0.91 0.44
N GLU A 249 -6.48 -0.22 1.14
CA GLU A 249 -6.49 -0.27 2.62
C GLU A 249 -5.51 0.72 3.26
N LEU A 250 -4.26 0.77 2.78
CA LEU A 250 -3.23 1.63 3.35
C LEU A 250 -3.50 3.11 3.06
N TYR A 251 -4.05 3.43 1.89
CA TYR A 251 -4.41 4.79 1.55
C TYR A 251 -5.62 5.27 2.34
N PHE A 252 -6.62 4.39 2.57
CA PHE A 252 -7.73 4.67 3.48
C PHE A 252 -7.21 5.04 4.87
N LYS A 253 -6.30 4.23 5.44
CA LYS A 253 -5.69 4.49 6.76
C LYS A 253 -4.90 5.81 6.76
N HIS A 254 -4.24 6.16 5.65
CA HIS A 254 -3.54 7.42 5.51
C HIS A 254 -4.50 8.63 5.48
N ARG A 255 -5.53 8.58 4.63
CA ARG A 255 -6.57 9.60 4.46
C ARG A 255 -7.35 9.86 5.73
N TYR A 256 -7.81 8.78 6.39
CA TYR A 256 -8.65 8.87 7.58
C TYR A 256 -7.87 8.77 8.90
N LYS A 257 -6.56 8.99 8.87
CA LYS A 257 -5.68 8.84 10.04
C LYS A 257 -6.14 9.64 11.27
N ALA A 258 -6.73 10.82 11.07
CA ALA A 258 -7.23 11.67 12.16
C ALA A 258 -8.37 11.02 12.97
N PHE A 259 -9.06 10.04 12.40
CA PHE A 259 -10.17 9.31 13.03
C PHE A 259 -9.74 7.96 13.60
N ASN A 260 -8.44 7.62 13.55
CA ASN A 260 -7.96 6.35 14.04
C ASN A 260 -8.21 6.21 15.55
N TYR A 261 -8.78 5.08 15.92
CA TYR A 261 -9.12 4.73 17.29
C TYR A 261 -8.43 3.43 17.67
N ARG A 262 -7.71 3.44 18.79
CA ARG A 262 -6.91 2.31 19.23
C ARG A 262 -7.63 1.53 20.32
N ILE A 263 -7.79 0.23 20.12
CA ILE A 263 -8.37 -0.70 21.11
C ILE A 263 -7.26 -1.63 21.58
N GLY A 264 -6.63 -1.32 22.72
CA GLY A 264 -5.49 -2.09 23.23
C GLY A 264 -4.32 -2.13 22.23
N LYS A 265 -4.09 -3.30 21.61
CA LYS A 265 -3.07 -3.49 20.56
C LYS A 265 -3.62 -3.36 19.14
N LEU A 266 -4.93 -3.27 18.97
CA LEU A 266 -5.58 -3.23 17.67
C LEU A 266 -5.58 -1.79 17.13
N THR A 267 -5.11 -1.62 15.89
CA THR A 267 -4.84 -0.29 15.31
C THR A 267 -5.66 0.04 14.08
N GLU A 268 -6.50 -0.88 13.60
CA GLU A 268 -7.25 -0.71 12.35
C GLU A 268 -8.69 -0.23 12.57
N TYR A 269 -8.98 0.37 13.74
CA TYR A 269 -10.30 0.88 14.08
C TYR A 269 -10.39 2.40 13.96
N PHE A 270 -11.61 2.90 13.74
CA PHE A 270 -11.90 4.30 13.49
C PHE A 270 -13.20 4.73 14.18
N VAL A 271 -13.27 5.99 14.59
CA VAL A 271 -14.49 6.63 15.06
C VAL A 271 -14.75 7.85 14.19
N PHE A 272 -15.86 7.83 13.44
CA PHE A 272 -16.23 8.89 12.52
C PHE A 272 -17.41 9.69 13.09
N PRO A 273 -17.36 11.04 13.05
CA PRO A 273 -18.51 11.87 13.39
C PRO A 273 -19.71 11.63 12.46
N ASP A 274 -19.43 11.41 11.17
CA ASP A 274 -20.42 11.02 10.17
C ASP A 274 -19.83 9.94 9.27
N VAL A 275 -20.25 8.68 9.50
CA VAL A 275 -19.82 7.53 8.71
C VAL A 275 -20.33 7.61 7.26
N LYS A 276 -21.40 8.35 6.98
CA LYS A 276 -21.98 8.42 5.63
C LYS A 276 -21.01 9.04 4.63
N VAL A 277 -20.20 10.01 5.05
CA VAL A 277 -19.15 10.60 4.21
C VAL A 277 -18.11 9.54 3.80
N VAL A 278 -17.73 8.68 4.74
CA VAL A 278 -16.76 7.60 4.50
C VAL A 278 -17.35 6.51 3.62
N LEU A 279 -18.61 6.13 3.86
CA LEU A 279 -19.33 5.16 3.03
C LEU A 279 -19.50 5.68 1.60
N ASN A 280 -19.84 6.96 1.41
CA ASN A 280 -19.93 7.55 0.08
C ASN A 280 -18.58 7.46 -0.66
N ASP A 281 -17.47 7.84 -0.02
CA ASP A 281 -16.11 7.75 -0.61
C ASP A 281 -15.74 6.30 -0.98
N LEU A 282 -16.17 5.31 -0.20
CA LEU A 282 -15.98 3.89 -0.48
C LEU A 282 -16.89 3.39 -1.63
N TYR A 283 -18.16 3.75 -1.64
CA TYR A 283 -19.13 3.30 -2.66
C TYR A 283 -18.95 4.02 -4.01
N GLU A 284 -18.31 5.19 -4.04
CA GLU A 284 -17.90 5.84 -5.29
C GLU A 284 -16.79 5.07 -6.02
N MET A 285 -16.08 4.15 -5.35
CA MET A 285 -15.13 3.28 -6.03
C MET A 285 -15.85 2.33 -6.97
N GLU A 286 -15.48 2.37 -8.24
CA GLU A 286 -15.95 1.43 -9.25
C GLU A 286 -15.55 -0.01 -8.88
N ALA A 287 -16.36 -1.00 -9.27
CA ALA A 287 -15.96 -2.39 -9.17
C ALA A 287 -14.66 -2.61 -9.96
N LYS A 288 -13.69 -3.32 -9.37
CA LYS A 288 -12.42 -3.60 -10.05
C LYS A 288 -12.61 -4.78 -10.99
N VAL A 289 -12.64 -4.49 -12.28
CA VAL A 289 -12.53 -5.48 -13.35
C VAL A 289 -11.05 -5.67 -13.66
N LEU A 290 -10.57 -6.92 -13.58
CA LEU A 290 -9.19 -7.24 -13.90
C LEU A 290 -8.98 -7.23 -15.41
N SER A 291 -7.95 -6.53 -15.86
CA SER A 291 -7.46 -6.61 -17.24
C SER A 291 -6.79 -7.98 -17.50
N GLU A 292 -6.60 -8.34 -18.76
CA GLU A 292 -5.91 -9.60 -19.13
C GLU A 292 -4.51 -9.69 -18.51
N ILE A 293 -3.78 -8.58 -18.46
CA ILE A 293 -2.45 -8.49 -17.83
C ILE A 293 -2.53 -8.77 -16.34
N GLU A 294 -3.56 -8.26 -15.66
CA GLU A 294 -3.76 -8.51 -14.24
C GLU A 294 -4.19 -9.96 -13.97
N VAL A 295 -4.97 -10.56 -14.87
CA VAL A 295 -5.34 -11.98 -14.81
C VAL A 295 -4.12 -12.89 -15.01
N ASP A 296 -3.21 -12.55 -15.93
CA ASP A 296 -1.93 -13.29 -16.09
C ASP A 296 -1.06 -13.23 -14.83
N ALA A 297 -1.17 -12.14 -14.07
CA ALA A 297 -0.46 -11.97 -12.81
C ALA A 297 -1.09 -12.75 -11.62
N LEU A 298 -2.29 -13.32 -11.79
CA LEU A 298 -3.01 -14.08 -10.74
C LEU A 298 -2.61 -15.56 -10.64
#